data_AF-A0A024WHS7-F1
#
_entry.id   AF-A0A024WHS7-F1
#
_cell.length_a   1.000
_cell.length_b   1.000
_cell.length_c   1.000
_cell.angle_alpha   90.00
_cell.angle_beta   90.00
_cell.angle_gamma   90.00
#
_symmetry.space_group_name_H-M   'P 1'
#
loop_
_entity.id
_entity.type
_entity.pdbx_description
1 polymer ?
#
loop_
_entity_poly.entity_id
_entity_poly.type
_entity_poly.pdbx_seq_one_letter_code
_entity_poly.pdbx_strand_id
1 'polypeptide(L)'
;YTQENNDDNKRNLEKYKKKIERRWQLYFTFKRDIKKSYYLKSLIRKGIPDKLRCLNSELESKVLSQIDLDIIRTFPHNKNYRLNSPGLVQLKNVLRAFAVYKPKINYCQSMNFIAAITLIFLKEELAFWSIVQLIDSDYSHEKINISGKDI
;
A
#
# COMPACT_ATOMS: atom_id res chain seq x y z
N TYR A 1 -24.24 -18.82 -24.27
CA TYR A 1 -24.26 -18.69 -22.79
C TYR A 1 -22.89 -18.43 -22.13
N THR A 2 -21.80 -18.14 -22.86
CA THR A 2 -20.43 -18.08 -22.25
C THR A 2 -19.55 -16.86 -22.61
N GLN A 3 -20.07 -15.82 -23.28
CA GLN A 3 -19.33 -14.56 -23.49
C GLN A 3 -19.97 -13.35 -22.79
N GLU A 4 -21.28 -13.14 -22.91
CA GLU A 4 -21.99 -12.03 -22.25
C GLU A 4 -21.82 -12.04 -20.71
N ASN A 5 -21.89 -13.21 -20.08
CA ASN A 5 -21.70 -13.36 -18.63
C ASN A 5 -20.28 -12.97 -18.15
N ASN A 6 -19.27 -13.04 -19.02
CA ASN A 6 -17.90 -12.66 -18.65
C ASN A 6 -17.67 -11.15 -18.81
N ASP A 7 -18.24 -10.54 -19.85
CA ASP A 7 -18.15 -9.10 -20.07
C ASP A 7 -18.96 -8.31 -19.05
N ASP A 8 -20.14 -8.81 -18.66
CA ASP A 8 -20.93 -8.20 -17.58
C ASP A 8 -20.23 -8.28 -16.22
N ASN A 9 -19.59 -9.42 -15.90
CA ASN A 9 -18.80 -9.54 -14.69
C ASN A 9 -17.59 -8.59 -14.68
N LYS A 10 -16.90 -8.45 -15.82
CA LYS A 10 -15.78 -7.52 -15.96
C LYS A 10 -16.23 -6.07 -15.82
N ARG A 11 -17.38 -5.71 -16.41
CA ARG A 11 -17.97 -4.37 -16.32
C ARG A 11 -18.44 -4.04 -14.91
N ASN A 12 -19.01 -5.01 -14.20
CA ASN A 12 -19.41 -4.87 -12.80
C ASN A 12 -18.20 -4.72 -11.87
N LEU A 13 -17.14 -5.49 -12.10
CA LEU A 13 -15.88 -5.34 -11.36
C LEU A 13 -15.25 -3.95 -11.57
N GLU A 14 -15.24 -3.44 -12.81
CA GLU A 14 -14.77 -2.10 -13.12
C GLU A 14 -15.63 -0.99 -12.48
N LYS A 15 -16.96 -1.16 -12.50
CA LYS A 15 -17.87 -0.26 -11.77
C LYS A 15 -17.57 -0.26 -10.26
N TYR A 16 -17.33 -1.44 -9.68
CA TYR A 16 -17.04 -1.59 -8.26
C TYR A 16 -15.69 -0.96 -7.89
N LYS A 17 -14.65 -1.18 -8.70
CA LYS A 17 -13.34 -0.51 -8.57
C LYS A 17 -13.47 1.00 -8.63
N LYS A 18 -14.18 1.55 -9.62
CA LYS A 18 -14.44 3.00 -9.71
C LYS A 18 -15.22 3.55 -8.51
N LYS A 19 -16.15 2.76 -7.95
CA LYS A 19 -16.91 3.16 -6.75
C LYS A 19 -16.01 3.21 -5.53
N ILE A 20 -15.15 2.21 -5.35
CA ILE A 20 -14.14 2.18 -4.29
C ILE A 20 -13.17 3.35 -4.46
N GLU A 21 -12.63 3.54 -5.66
CA GLU A 21 -11.74 4.66 -5.99
C GLU A 21 -12.39 6.01 -5.67
N ARG A 22 -13.66 6.22 -6.05
CA ARG A 22 -14.41 7.43 -5.68
C ARG A 22 -14.60 7.56 -4.18
N ARG A 23 -14.87 6.49 -3.44
CA ARG A 23 -14.99 6.52 -1.98
C ARG A 23 -13.65 6.83 -1.32
N TRP A 24 -12.54 6.34 -1.85
CA TRP A 24 -11.19 6.73 -1.43
C TRP A 24 -10.92 8.19 -1.75
N GLN A 25 -11.20 8.65 -2.97
CA GLN A 25 -11.10 10.06 -3.36
C GLN A 25 -11.95 10.96 -2.45
N LEU A 26 -13.17 10.54 -2.10
CA LEU A 26 -14.04 11.24 -1.17
C LEU A 26 -13.52 11.18 0.26
N TYR A 27 -13.01 10.05 0.73
CA TYR A 27 -12.35 9.92 2.03
C TYR A 27 -11.15 10.88 2.13
N PHE A 28 -10.31 10.93 1.09
CA PHE A 28 -9.23 11.92 0.95
C PHE A 28 -9.74 13.38 0.83
N THR A 29 -10.98 13.59 0.38
CA THR A 29 -11.59 14.92 0.21
C THR A 29 -12.29 15.42 1.49
N PHE A 30 -12.91 14.52 2.26
CA PHE A 30 -13.85 14.83 3.35
C PHE A 30 -13.35 14.48 4.76
N LYS A 31 -12.42 13.53 4.97
CA LYS A 31 -11.76 13.38 6.28
C LYS A 31 -10.73 14.50 6.46
N ARG A 32 -11.04 15.41 7.39
CA ARG A 32 -10.45 16.76 7.52
C ARG A 32 -9.00 16.82 8.04
N ASP A 33 -8.31 15.70 8.28
CA ASP A 33 -6.92 15.74 8.77
C ASP A 33 -5.83 15.48 7.73
N ILE A 34 -6.14 14.89 6.57
CA ILE A 34 -5.14 14.70 5.49
C ILE A 34 -4.82 16.04 4.78
N LYS A 35 -5.71 17.03 4.91
CA LYS A 35 -5.61 18.34 4.24
C LYS A 35 -4.61 19.33 4.87
N LYS A 36 -3.84 18.97 5.89
CA LYS A 36 -2.69 19.79 6.32
C LYS A 36 -1.43 19.61 5.47
N SER A 37 -1.37 18.67 4.53
CA SER A 37 -0.11 18.40 3.83
C SER A 37 -0.19 18.75 2.33
N TYR A 38 0.00 20.04 1.99
CA TYR A 38 0.47 20.43 0.65
C TYR A 38 1.72 19.59 0.25
N TYR A 39 2.49 19.19 1.26
CA TYR A 39 3.60 18.26 1.19
C TYR A 39 3.19 16.87 0.66
N LEU A 40 2.16 16.19 1.18
CA LEU A 40 1.74 14.87 0.68
C LEU A 40 1.23 14.94 -0.78
N LYS A 41 0.47 15.98 -1.13
CA LYS A 41 0.05 16.21 -2.53
C LYS A 41 1.25 16.49 -3.45
N SER A 42 2.23 17.26 -2.99
CA SER A 42 3.48 17.54 -3.70
C SER A 42 4.31 16.26 -3.88
N LEU A 43 4.39 15.43 -2.86
CA LEU A 43 5.10 14.15 -2.87
C LEU A 43 4.44 13.12 -3.80
N ILE A 44 3.11 12.99 -3.76
CA ILE A 44 2.37 12.15 -4.71
C ILE A 44 2.63 12.59 -6.15
N ARG A 45 2.60 13.92 -6.41
CA ARG A 45 2.87 14.48 -7.74
C ARG A 45 4.33 14.28 -8.19
N LYS A 46 5.28 14.24 -7.25
CA LYS A 46 6.69 13.94 -7.50
C LYS A 46 6.96 12.44 -7.66
N GLY A 47 5.98 11.58 -7.35
CA GLY A 47 6.11 10.13 -7.34
C GLY A 47 6.96 9.61 -6.18
N ILE A 48 7.22 8.30 -6.16
CA ILE A 48 8.25 7.72 -5.27
C ILE A 48 9.59 8.30 -5.74
N PRO A 49 10.32 9.07 -4.92
CA PRO A 49 11.60 9.63 -5.32
C PRO A 49 12.52 8.53 -5.86
N ASP A 50 13.10 8.72 -7.04
CA ASP A 50 13.99 7.72 -7.68
C ASP A 50 15.12 7.30 -6.74
N LYS A 51 15.56 8.22 -5.88
CA LYS A 51 16.52 7.92 -4.82
C LYS A 51 16.05 6.74 -3.95
N LEU A 52 14.80 6.71 -3.48
CA LEU A 52 14.28 5.59 -2.67
C LEU A 52 14.21 4.26 -3.44
N ARG A 53 14.14 4.30 -4.78
CA ARG A 53 14.18 3.09 -5.63
C ARG A 53 15.61 2.54 -5.76
N CYS A 54 16.63 3.40 -5.69
CA CYS A 54 18.04 3.07 -5.84
C CYS A 54 18.75 2.76 -4.51
N LEU A 55 18.18 3.15 -3.36
CA LEU A 55 18.79 3.01 -2.03
C LEU A 55 18.69 1.60 -1.41
N ASN A 56 18.60 0.54 -2.23
CA ASN A 56 18.64 -0.84 -1.72
C ASN A 56 19.90 -1.12 -0.89
N SER A 57 21.00 -0.39 -1.14
CA SER A 57 22.26 -0.47 -0.40
C SER A 57 22.18 0.08 1.03
N GLU A 58 21.17 0.90 1.35
CA GLU A 58 20.98 1.45 2.70
C GLU A 58 20.13 0.53 3.59
N LEU A 59 19.52 -0.52 3.04
CA LEU A 59 18.73 -1.48 3.80
C LEU A 59 19.60 -2.61 4.34
N GLU A 60 19.36 -2.96 5.61
CA GLU A 60 19.95 -4.16 6.20
C GLU A 60 19.60 -5.41 5.37
N SER A 61 20.57 -6.28 5.15
CA SER A 61 20.40 -7.53 4.38
C SER A 61 19.24 -8.39 4.90
N LYS A 62 19.03 -8.40 6.22
CA LYS A 62 17.93 -9.12 6.87
C LYS A 62 16.56 -8.61 6.41
N VAL A 63 16.39 -7.29 6.31
CA VAL A 63 15.14 -6.66 5.86
C VAL A 63 14.85 -7.03 4.41
N LEU A 64 15.86 -6.92 3.54
CA LEU A 64 15.74 -7.29 2.13
C LEU A 64 15.32 -8.76 1.97
N SER A 65 15.97 -9.64 2.73
CA SER A 65 15.68 -11.08 2.71
C SER A 65 14.26 -11.37 3.18
N GLN A 66 13.80 -10.70 4.24
CA GLN A 66 12.46 -10.87 4.77
C GLN A 66 11.39 -10.39 3.77
N ILE A 67 11.61 -9.24 3.12
CA ILE A 67 10.72 -8.76 2.05
C ILE A 67 10.67 -9.78 0.91
N ASP A 68 11.83 -10.27 0.44
CA ASP A 68 11.89 -11.19 -0.69
C ASP A 68 11.19 -12.54 -0.40
N LEU A 69 11.27 -13.04 0.84
CA LEU A 69 10.51 -14.21 1.29
C LEU A 69 9.00 -13.92 1.35
N ASP A 70 8.62 -12.76 1.87
CA ASP A 70 7.22 -12.42 2.10
C ASP A 70 6.45 -12.16 0.81
N ILE A 71 7.06 -11.48 -0.17
CA ILE A 71 6.37 -11.19 -1.44
C ILE A 71 5.99 -12.45 -2.21
N ILE A 72 6.82 -13.52 -2.17
CA ILE A 72 6.56 -14.77 -2.89
C ILE A 72 5.33 -15.49 -2.30
N ARG A 73 5.15 -15.40 -0.98
CA ARG A 73 3.99 -15.96 -0.27
C ARG A 73 2.79 -15.00 -0.19
N THR A 74 2.87 -13.81 -0.79
CA THR A 74 1.78 -12.82 -0.77
C THR A 74 0.80 -13.09 -1.90
N PHE A 75 -0.38 -13.62 -1.55
CA PHE A 75 -1.43 -13.97 -2.51
C PHE A 75 -0.93 -14.82 -3.69
N PRO A 76 -0.30 -15.99 -3.44
CA PRO A 76 0.45 -16.74 -4.46
C PRO A 76 -0.39 -17.21 -5.64
N HIS A 77 -1.71 -17.37 -5.44
CA HIS A 77 -2.64 -17.76 -6.50
C HIS A 77 -3.23 -16.57 -7.28
N ASN A 78 -2.95 -15.33 -6.88
CA ASN A 78 -3.41 -14.14 -7.56
C ASN A 78 -2.53 -13.83 -8.78
N LYS A 79 -3.15 -13.69 -9.95
CA LYS A 79 -2.46 -13.39 -11.22
C LYS A 79 -1.59 -12.13 -11.17
N ASN A 80 -1.94 -11.14 -10.34
CA ASN A 80 -1.21 -9.89 -10.20
C ASN A 80 0.12 -10.03 -9.43
N TYR A 81 0.29 -11.12 -8.68
CA TYR A 81 1.45 -11.37 -7.81
C TYR A 81 2.17 -12.67 -8.13
N ARG A 82 1.94 -13.25 -9.31
CA ARG A 82 2.75 -14.38 -9.80
C ARG A 82 4.22 -13.98 -9.92
N LEU A 83 5.10 -14.97 -9.88
CA LEU A 83 6.52 -14.75 -10.13
C LEU A 83 6.71 -14.01 -11.45
N ASN A 84 7.59 -13.00 -11.46
CA ASN A 84 7.88 -12.11 -12.60
C ASN A 84 6.71 -11.23 -13.08
N SER A 85 5.61 -11.14 -12.32
CA SER A 85 4.53 -10.21 -12.65
C SER A 85 4.90 -8.77 -12.34
N PRO A 86 4.37 -7.78 -13.10
CA PRO A 86 4.56 -6.37 -12.78
C PRO A 86 4.11 -6.00 -11.37
N GLY A 87 3.02 -6.60 -10.87
CA GLY A 87 2.51 -6.32 -9.53
C GLY A 87 3.43 -6.83 -8.42
N LEU A 88 4.14 -7.94 -8.61
CA LEU A 88 5.16 -8.42 -7.67
C LEU A 88 6.36 -7.46 -7.61
N VAL A 89 6.80 -6.93 -8.75
CA VAL A 89 7.86 -5.91 -8.82
C VAL A 89 7.43 -4.62 -8.11
N GLN A 90 6.21 -4.14 -8.38
CA GLN A 90 5.66 -2.95 -7.71
C GLN A 90 5.55 -3.15 -6.20
N LEU A 91 5.08 -4.33 -5.76
CA LEU A 91 5.01 -4.68 -4.34
C LEU A 91 6.38 -4.61 -3.68
N LYS A 92 7.39 -5.22 -4.31
CA LYS A 92 8.78 -5.19 -3.86
C LYS A 92 9.32 -3.76 -3.76
N ASN A 93 9.08 -2.92 -4.76
CA ASN A 93 9.51 -1.53 -4.78
C ASN A 93 8.87 -0.73 -3.62
N VAL A 94 7.56 -0.86 -3.44
CA VAL A 94 6.82 -0.14 -2.40
C VAL A 94 7.32 -0.52 -1.00
N LEU A 95 7.51 -1.80 -0.71
CA LEU A 95 7.97 -2.26 0.60
C LEU A 95 9.40 -1.83 0.90
N ARG A 96 10.30 -1.91 -0.08
CA ARG A 96 11.69 -1.46 0.08
C ARG A 96 11.76 0.05 0.24
N ALA A 97 11.04 0.80 -0.58
CA ALA A 97 10.96 2.24 -0.46
C ALA A 97 10.40 2.66 0.91
N PHE A 98 9.42 1.93 1.45
CA PHE A 98 8.88 2.21 2.80
C PHE A 98 9.95 2.01 3.86
N ALA A 99 10.66 0.87 3.83
CA ALA A 99 11.69 0.56 4.80
C ALA A 99 12.82 1.61 4.82
N VAL A 100 13.23 2.12 3.65
CA VAL A 100 14.20 3.24 3.54
C VAL A 100 13.58 4.55 4.03
N TYR A 101 12.33 4.83 3.68
CA TYR A 101 11.66 6.09 4.03
C TYR A 101 11.38 6.21 5.54
N LYS A 102 11.06 5.09 6.21
CA LYS A 102 10.75 5.02 7.64
C LYS A 102 11.65 4.02 8.34
N PRO A 103 12.97 4.30 8.47
CA PRO A 103 13.94 3.34 9.01
C PRO A 103 13.66 2.95 10.47
N LYS A 104 12.98 3.82 11.24
CA LYS A 104 12.55 3.52 12.62
C LYS A 104 11.49 2.42 12.71
N ILE A 105 10.58 2.37 11.74
CA ILE A 105 9.52 1.34 11.65
C ILE A 105 10.06 0.13 10.88
N ASN A 106 10.83 0.41 9.83
CA ASN A 106 11.38 -0.56 8.91
C ASN A 106 10.28 -1.42 8.25
N TYR A 107 10.62 -2.59 7.72
CA TYR A 107 9.64 -3.57 7.26
C TYR A 107 9.19 -4.48 8.41
N CYS A 108 7.88 -4.63 8.57
CA CYS A 108 7.26 -5.60 9.46
C CYS A 108 6.45 -6.63 8.65
N GLN A 109 6.53 -7.90 9.05
CA GLN A 109 5.71 -8.97 8.49
C GLN A 109 4.22 -8.63 8.67
N SER A 110 3.43 -8.74 7.60
CA SER A 110 2.04 -8.28 7.40
C SER A 110 1.90 -7.08 6.46
N MET A 111 2.92 -6.22 6.39
CA MET A 111 2.91 -5.05 5.50
C MET A 111 2.80 -5.45 4.03
N ASN A 112 3.38 -6.58 3.65
CA ASN A 112 3.25 -7.19 2.32
C ASN A 112 1.80 -7.36 1.88
N PHE A 113 0.90 -7.79 2.76
CA PHE A 113 -0.51 -7.96 2.42
C PHE A 113 -1.23 -6.63 2.25
N ILE A 114 -0.98 -5.66 3.16
CA ILE A 114 -1.55 -4.32 3.07
C ILE A 114 -1.10 -3.65 1.78
N ALA A 115 0.19 -3.74 1.46
CA ALA A 115 0.76 -3.16 0.26
C ALA A 115 0.20 -3.80 -1.02
N ALA A 116 0.10 -5.13 -1.04
CA ALA A 116 -0.50 -5.85 -2.15
C ALA A 116 -1.97 -5.46 -2.33
N ILE A 117 -2.80 -5.48 -1.28
CA ILE A 117 -4.20 -5.06 -1.38
C ILE A 117 -4.31 -3.64 -1.93
N THR A 118 -3.47 -2.72 -1.45
CA THR A 118 -3.46 -1.33 -1.90
C THR A 118 -3.11 -1.22 -3.39
N LEU A 119 -2.11 -1.98 -3.86
CA LEU A 119 -1.68 -2.03 -5.26
C LEU A 119 -2.72 -2.63 -6.22
N ILE A 120 -3.70 -3.40 -5.72
CA ILE A 120 -4.82 -3.87 -6.56
C ILE A 120 -5.68 -2.69 -7.04
N PHE A 121 -5.75 -1.61 -6.25
CA PHE A 121 -6.63 -0.47 -6.50
C PHE A 121 -5.89 0.79 -6.93
N LEU A 122 -4.62 0.94 -6.53
CA LEU A 122 -3.83 2.16 -6.71
C LEU A 122 -2.57 1.90 -7.54
N LYS A 123 -2.12 2.94 -8.24
CA LYS A 123 -0.78 2.95 -8.85
C LYS A 123 0.30 2.95 -7.76
N GLU A 124 1.50 2.50 -8.12
CA GLU A 124 2.63 2.29 -7.20
C GLU A 124 2.88 3.48 -6.27
N GLU A 125 2.90 4.70 -6.81
CA GLU A 125 3.19 5.92 -6.04
C GLU A 125 2.08 6.24 -5.02
N LEU A 126 0.82 6.10 -5.44
CA LEU A 126 -0.32 6.31 -4.55
C LEU A 126 -0.39 5.21 -3.49
N ALA A 127 -0.07 3.97 -3.86
CA ALA A 127 -0.03 2.86 -2.92
C ALA A 127 1.04 3.11 -1.85
N PHE A 128 2.24 3.51 -2.24
CA PHE A 128 3.32 3.87 -1.32
C PHE A 128 2.88 4.93 -0.30
N TRP A 129 2.40 6.09 -0.77
CA TRP A 129 1.99 7.18 0.13
C TRP A 129 0.79 6.80 1.00
N SER A 130 -0.11 5.95 0.51
CA SER A 130 -1.24 5.43 1.29
C SER A 130 -0.76 4.53 2.43
N ILE A 131 0.22 3.65 2.17
CA ILE A 131 0.78 2.75 3.18
C ILE A 131 1.61 3.54 4.21
N VAL A 132 2.41 4.51 3.76
CA VAL A 132 3.08 5.46 4.65
C VAL A 132 2.06 6.09 5.60
N GLN A 133 0.98 6.65 5.08
CA GLN A 133 -0.04 7.28 5.91
C GLN A 133 -0.78 6.29 6.82
N LEU A 134 -1.02 5.05 6.36
CA LEU A 134 -1.75 4.04 7.13
C LEU A 134 -0.93 3.53 8.33
N ILE A 135 0.38 3.35 8.14
CA ILE A 135 1.27 2.74 9.13
C ILE A 135 1.89 3.80 10.05
N ASP A 136 2.27 4.94 9.49
CA ASP A 136 2.89 6.06 10.19
C ASP A 136 1.89 7.18 10.46
N SER A 137 0.58 6.88 10.48
CA SER A 137 -0.37 7.79 11.13
C SER A 137 -0.05 7.78 12.62
N ASP A 138 0.80 8.71 13.06
CA ASP A 138 0.80 9.22 14.42
C ASP A 138 -0.63 9.69 14.74
N TYR A 139 -1.47 8.76 15.19
CA TYR A 139 -2.57 9.11 16.08
C TYR A 139 -1.89 9.49 17.39
N SER A 140 -1.51 10.76 17.51
CA SER A 140 -1.10 11.33 18.79
C SER A 140 -2.21 11.07 19.81
N HIS A 141 -1.97 10.06 20.65
CA HIS A 141 -2.55 9.82 21.97
C HIS A 141 -3.98 10.32 22.22
N GLU A 142 -4.98 9.59 21.75
CA GLU A 142 -6.13 9.31 22.63
C GLU A 142 -6.05 7.84 23.01
N LYS A 143 -5.80 7.61 24.30
CA LYS A 143 -5.68 6.29 24.92
C LYS A 143 -6.91 5.46 24.58
N ILE A 144 -6.80 4.53 23.62
CA ILE A 144 -7.67 3.36 23.63
C ILE A 144 -7.16 2.52 24.80
N ASN A 145 -7.82 2.65 25.95
CA ASN A 145 -7.55 1.83 27.12
C ASN A 145 -8.06 0.41 26.82
N ILE A 146 -7.16 -0.46 26.37
CA ILE A 146 -7.46 -1.89 26.15
C ILE A 146 -7.27 -2.70 27.44
N SER A 147 -7.00 -2.05 28.59
CA SER A 147 -7.14 -2.75 29.87
C SER A 147 -8.60 -2.66 30.30
N GLY A 148 -9.35 -3.72 29.99
CA GLY A 148 -10.71 -3.94 30.49
C GLY A 148 -10.72 -4.14 32.01
N LYS A 149 -10.55 -3.05 32.74
CA LYS A 149 -10.87 -2.95 34.17
C LYS A 149 -11.85 -1.80 34.34
N ASP A 150 -13.10 -2.09 34.02
CA ASP A 150 -14.29 -1.42 34.53
C ASP A 150 -15.44 -2.44 34.53
N ILE A 151 -15.33 -3.44 35.42
CA ILE A 151 -16.41 -4.14 36.14
C ILE A 151 -15.85 -4.47 37.52
#